data_AF-A0A521WEB6-F1
#
_entry.id   AF-A0A521WEB6-F1
#
_cell.length_a   1.000
_cell.length_b   1.000
_cell.length_c   1.000
_cell.angle_alpha   90.00
_cell.angle_beta   90.00
_cell.angle_gamma   90.00
#
_symmetry.space_group_name_H-M   'P 1'
#
loop_
_entity.id
_entity.type
_entity.pdbx_description
1 polymer ?
#
loop_
_entity_poly.entity_id
_entity_poly.type
_entity_poly.pdbx_seq_one_letter_code
_entity_poly.pdbx_strand_id
1 'polypeptide(L)'
;MAAGNRFRTHDWRRELRFAAPLIGFGLLVMPLLIYLAGVLTLGPYEGGLTAFLGALYLALLRLAPTAWLLVTGPWLLFTAIRLLTRPLRRRA
;
A
#
# COMPACT_ATOMS: atom_id res chain seq x y z
N MET A 1 12.58 39.28 -13.80
CA MET A 1 13.25 38.17 -13.09
C MET A 1 12.95 38.29 -11.61
N ALA A 2 12.31 37.27 -11.03
CA ALA A 2 12.40 36.80 -9.64
C ALA A 2 11.15 35.97 -9.39
N ALA A 3 11.32 34.65 -9.45
CA ALA A 3 10.28 33.66 -9.24
C ALA A 3 9.65 33.87 -7.85
N GLY A 4 8.37 34.21 -7.83
CA GLY A 4 7.57 34.15 -6.61
C GLY A 4 7.59 32.71 -6.11
N ASN A 5 8.34 32.46 -5.05
CA ASN A 5 8.30 31.22 -4.30
C ASN A 5 6.88 31.06 -3.76
N ARG A 6 6.04 30.37 -4.54
CA ARG A 6 4.78 29.80 -4.08
C ARG A 6 5.14 28.65 -3.13
N PHE A 7 5.57 28.99 -1.93
CA PHE A 7 5.32 28.15 -0.78
C PHE A 7 3.79 28.12 -0.64
N ARG A 8 3.16 27.23 -1.42
CA ARG A 8 1.86 26.67 -1.10
C ARG A 8 1.99 26.31 0.37
N THR A 9 1.28 27.02 1.23
CA THR A 9 0.99 26.55 2.58
C THR A 9 0.31 25.19 2.38
N HIS A 10 1.12 24.12 2.40
CA HIS A 10 0.61 22.76 2.46
C HIS A 10 -0.14 22.74 3.77
N ASP A 11 -1.47 22.79 3.70
CA ASP A 11 -2.32 22.55 4.85
C ASP A 11 -2.08 21.10 5.27
N TRP A 12 -1.01 20.86 6.03
CA TRP A 12 -0.58 19.56 6.53
C TRP A 12 -1.74 18.85 7.25
N ARG A 13 -2.61 19.62 7.90
CA ARG A 13 -3.85 19.14 8.52
C ARG A 13 -4.86 18.60 7.52
N ARG A 14 -4.95 19.21 6.33
CA ARG A 14 -5.82 18.79 5.24
C ARG A 14 -5.25 17.56 4.55
N GLU A 15 -3.93 17.50 4.36
CA GLU A 15 -3.26 16.29 3.87
C GLU A 15 -3.40 15.12 4.84
N LEU A 16 -3.29 15.34 6.15
CA LEU A 16 -3.52 14.29 7.14
C LEU A 16 -4.94 13.71 7.09
N ARG A 17 -5.94 14.54 6.82
CA ARG A 17 -7.33 14.07 6.70
C ARG A 17 -7.54 13.17 5.50
N PHE A 18 -6.74 13.30 4.44
CA PHE A 18 -6.77 12.40 3.30
C PHE A 18 -5.81 11.22 3.48
N ALA A 19 -4.66 11.43 4.10
CA ALA A 19 -3.66 10.40 4.34
C ALA A 19 -4.13 9.39 5.40
N ALA A 20 -4.77 9.83 6.49
CA ALA A 20 -5.23 8.95 7.57
C ALA A 20 -6.21 7.85 7.09
N PRO A 21 -7.29 8.14 6.35
CA PRO A 21 -8.16 7.09 5.83
C PRO A 21 -7.46 6.24 4.76
N LEU A 22 -6.53 6.80 3.99
CA LEU A 22 -5.76 6.04 3.00
C LEU A 22 -4.80 5.04 3.66
N ILE A 23 -4.13 5.47 4.73
CA ILE A 23 -3.27 4.64 5.57
C ILE A 23 -4.11 3.59 6.28
N GLY A 24 -5.23 3.98 6.90
CA GLY A 24 -6.16 3.05 7.54
C GLY A 24 -6.70 2.00 6.57
N PHE A 25 -7.07 2.41 5.36
CA PHE A 25 -7.49 1.50 4.29
C PHE A 25 -6.36 0.56 3.87
N GLY A 26 -5.14 1.08 3.66
CA GLY A 26 -3.97 0.26 3.36
C GLY A 26 -3.62 -0.72 4.48
N LEU A 27 -3.82 -0.32 5.74
CA LEU A 27 -3.47 -1.12 6.90
C LEU A 27 -4.55 -2.16 7.25
N LEU A 28 -5.82 -1.91 6.97
CA LEU A 28 -6.92 -2.85 7.28
C LEU A 28 -7.40 -3.63 6.06
N VAL A 29 -7.65 -2.96 4.93
CA VAL A 29 -8.28 -3.58 3.77
C VAL A 29 -7.27 -4.41 2.98
N MET A 30 -6.03 -3.94 2.82
CA MET A 30 -5.02 -4.72 2.08
C MET A 30 -4.69 -6.05 2.76
N PRO A 31 -4.47 -6.15 4.09
CA PRO A 31 -4.18 -7.43 4.72
C PRO A 31 -5.30 -8.46 4.56
N LEU A 32 -6.56 -8.03 4.65
CA LEU A 32 -7.70 -8.92 4.41
C LEU A 32 -7.72 -9.44 2.97
N LEU A 33 -7.46 -8.57 1.99
CA LEU A 33 -7.39 -8.97 0.59
C LEU A 33 -6.21 -9.91 0.30
N ILE A 34 -5.05 -9.66 0.92
CA ILE A 34 -3.88 -10.54 0.82
C ILE A 34 -4.18 -11.91 1.43
N TYR A 35 -4.81 -11.96 2.61
CA TYR A 35 -5.22 -13.21 3.23
C TYR A 35 -6.19 -13.98 2.34
N LEU A 36 -7.21 -13.31 1.80
CA LEU A 36 -8.19 -13.95 0.92
C LEU A 36 -7.53 -14.48 -0.36
N ALA A 37 -6.68 -13.69 -1.01
CA ALA A 37 -5.91 -14.14 -2.18
C ALA A 37 -4.99 -15.32 -1.82
N GLY A 38 -4.35 -15.31 -0.65
CA GLY A 38 -3.53 -16.41 -0.16
C GLY A 38 -4.35 -17.67 0.06
N VAL A 39 -5.51 -17.58 0.71
CA VAL A 39 -6.42 -18.71 0.90
C VAL A 39 -6.90 -19.30 -0.43
N LEU A 40 -7.21 -18.44 -1.40
CA LEU A 40 -7.69 -18.88 -2.72
C LEU A 40 -6.60 -19.49 -3.61
N THR A 41 -5.31 -19.16 -3.38
CA THR A 41 -4.20 -19.60 -4.26
C THR A 41 -3.32 -20.68 -3.63
N LEU A 42 -3.02 -20.54 -2.34
CA LEU A 42 -2.09 -21.39 -1.58
C LEU A 42 -2.83 -22.32 -0.62
N GLY A 43 -4.14 -22.09 -0.40
CA GLY A 43 -4.94 -22.82 0.57
C GLY A 43 -4.96 -22.15 1.96
N PRO A 44 -5.67 -22.77 2.92
CA PRO A 44 -5.89 -22.19 4.24
C PRO A 44 -4.57 -21.92 4.98
N TYR A 45 -4.45 -20.73 5.57
CA TYR A 45 -3.29 -20.39 6.41
C TYR A 45 -3.37 -21.15 7.73
N GLU A 46 -2.27 -21.77 8.18
CA GLU A 46 -2.23 -22.45 9.47
C GLU A 46 -2.47 -21.44 10.61
N GLY A 47 -3.51 -21.66 11.41
CA GLY A 47 -3.96 -20.73 12.45
C GLY A 47 -4.94 -19.64 11.98
N GLY A 48 -5.31 -19.60 10.69
CA GLY A 48 -6.37 -18.76 10.15
C GLY A 48 -6.06 -17.25 10.13
N LEU A 49 -7.11 -16.43 10.01
CA LEU A 49 -7.01 -14.98 9.80
C LEU A 49 -6.29 -14.28 10.96
N THR A 50 -6.57 -14.65 12.20
CA THR A 50 -5.99 -14.01 13.39
C THR A 50 -4.50 -14.31 13.52
N ALA A 51 -4.06 -15.53 13.22
CA ALA A 51 -2.64 -15.88 13.19
C ALA A 51 -1.90 -15.11 12.09
N PHE A 52 -2.49 -15.03 10.90
CA PHE A 52 -1.94 -14.25 9.80
C PHE A 52 -1.81 -12.76 10.14
N LEU A 53 -2.89 -12.13 10.64
CA LEU A 53 -2.88 -10.72 11.03
C LEU A 53 -1.87 -10.47 12.15
N GLY A 54 -1.84 -11.34 13.17
CA GLY A 54 -0.88 -11.26 14.26
C GLY A 54 0.56 -11.29 13.74
N ALA A 55 0.90 -12.26 12.89
CA ALA A 55 2.23 -12.38 12.28
C ALA A 55 2.59 -11.17 11.41
N LEU A 56 1.64 -10.69 10.59
CA LEU A 56 1.84 -9.54 9.71
C LEU A 56 2.07 -8.24 10.49
N TYR A 57 1.22 -7.94 11.48
CA TYR A 57 1.36 -6.75 12.31
C TYR A 57 2.62 -6.79 13.18
N LEU A 58 2.98 -7.96 13.72
CA LEU A 58 4.23 -8.13 14.45
C LEU A 58 5.45 -7.88 13.55
N ALA A 59 5.41 -8.35 12.30
CA ALA A 59 6.46 -8.11 11.31
C ALA A 59 6.55 -6.63 10.89
N LEU A 60 5.42 -5.93 10.76
CA LEU A 60 5.38 -4.48 10.53
C LEU A 60 5.99 -3.70 11.70
N LEU A 61 5.64 -4.06 12.94
CA LEU A 61 6.22 -3.47 14.16
C LEU A 61 7.73 -3.73 14.29
N ARG A 62 8.18 -4.90 13.82
CA ARG A 62 9.60 -5.25 13.73
C ARG A 62 10.35 -4.57 12.59
N LEU A 63 9.70 -3.64 11.87
CA LEU A 63 10.27 -2.94 10.70
C LEU A 63 10.82 -3.92 9.65
N ALA A 64 10.22 -5.11 9.55
CA ALA A 64 10.68 -6.12 8.60
C ALA A 64 10.44 -5.59 7.17
N PRO A 65 11.48 -5.42 6.35
CA PRO A 65 11.34 -4.81 5.04
C PRO A 65 10.37 -5.60 4.15
N THR A 66 10.35 -6.92 4.29
CA THR A 66 9.45 -7.82 3.57
C THR A 66 7.97 -7.58 3.92
N ALA A 67 7.63 -7.27 5.17
CA ALA A 67 6.25 -7.00 5.57
C ALA A 67 5.75 -5.66 5.00
N TRP A 68 6.61 -4.64 5.01
CA TRP A 68 6.35 -3.37 4.35
C TRP A 68 6.23 -3.55 2.83
N LEU A 69 7.10 -4.37 2.22
CA LEU A 69 7.03 -4.72 0.80
C LEU A 69 5.76 -5.51 0.47
N LEU A 70 5.26 -6.34 1.39
CA LEU A 70 4.01 -7.09 1.20
C LEU A 70 2.80 -6.15 1.20
N VAL A 71 2.75 -5.21 2.15
CA VAL A 71 1.67 -4.22 2.26
C VAL A 71 1.69 -3.22 1.10
N THR A 72 2.89 -2.78 0.71
CA THR A 72 3.10 -1.86 -0.43
C THR A 72 3.11 -2.58 -1.78
N GLY A 73 3.20 -3.91 -1.78
CA GLY A 73 3.40 -4.76 -2.95
C GLY A 73 2.32 -4.60 -4.03
N PRO A 74 1.02 -4.63 -3.68
CA PRO A 74 -0.06 -4.38 -4.63
C PRO A 74 0.02 -2.98 -5.25
N TRP A 75 0.39 -1.97 -4.45
CA TRP A 75 0.56 -0.59 -4.94
C TRP A 75 1.77 -0.48 -5.86
N LEU A 76 2.89 -1.12 -5.52
CA LEU A 76 4.09 -1.24 -6.35
C LEU A 76 3.80 -1.97 -7.66
N LEU A 77 3.08 -3.09 -7.61
CA LEU A 77 2.71 -3.88 -8.79
C LEU A 77 1.75 -3.09 -9.69
N PHE A 78 0.73 -2.43 -9.13
CA PHE A 78 -0.15 -1.55 -9.88
C PHE A 78 0.62 -0.38 -10.51
N THR A 79 1.55 0.23 -9.77
CA THR A 79 2.39 1.33 -10.26
C THR A 79 3.34 0.86 -11.36
N ALA A 80 3.92 -0.33 -11.21
CA ALA A 80 4.77 -0.97 -12.21
C ALA A 80 3.98 -1.28 -13.49
N ILE A 81 2.80 -1.90 -13.39
CA ILE A 81 1.91 -2.15 -14.53
C ILE A 81 1.51 -0.84 -15.19
N ARG A 82 1.16 0.19 -14.43
CA ARG A 82 0.80 1.51 -14.94
C ARG A 82 1.97 2.21 -15.65
N LEU A 83 3.18 2.10 -15.10
CA LEU A 83 4.40 2.62 -15.73
C LEU A 83 4.74 1.85 -16.99
N LEU A 84 4.54 0.54 -17.00
CA LEU A 84 4.83 -0.34 -18.14
C LEU A 84 3.81 -0.16 -19.27
N THR A 85 2.53 0.10 -18.96
CA THR A 85 1.47 0.35 -19.95
C THR A 85 1.43 1.80 -20.46
N ARG A 86 2.01 2.76 -19.74
CA ARG A 86 2.14 4.17 -20.18
C ARG A 86 2.86 4.36 -21.52
N PRO A 87 4.02 3.73 -21.80
CA PRO A 87 4.67 3.86 -23.10
C PRO A 87 3.91 3.12 -24.22
N LEU A 88 3.18 2.04 -23.92
CA LEU A 88 2.37 1.34 -24.92
C LEU A 88 1.20 2.19 -25.43
N ARG A 89 0.58 3.02 -24.58
CA ARG A 89 -0.55 3.89 -24.96
C ARG A 89 -0.15 5.20 -25.65
N ARG A 90 1.14 5.46 -25.85
CA ARG A 90 1.63 6.63 -26.62
C ARG A 90 2.04 6.28 -28.06
N ARG A 91 1.99 4.99 -28.43
CA ARG A 91 2.35 4.50 -29.76
C ARG A 91 1.17 3.95 -30.57
N ALA A 92 -0.02 3.86 -29.98
CA ALA A 92 -1.29 3.62 -30.68
C ALA A 92 -2.01 4.97 -30.85
#